data_AF-A0A822EAE9-F1
#
_entry.id   AF-A0A822EAE9-F1
#
_cell.length_a   1.000
_cell.length_b   1.000
_cell.length_c   1.000
_cell.angle_alpha   90.00
_cell.angle_beta   90.00
_cell.angle_gamma   90.00
#
_symmetry.space_group_name_H-M   'P 1'
#
loop_
_entity.id
_entity.type
_entity.pdbx_description
1 polymer ?
#
loop_
_entity_poly.entity_id
_entity_poly.type
_entity_poly.pdbx_seq_one_letter_code
_entity_poly.pdbx_strand_id
1 'polypeptide(L)'
;AESFGFHIKGGREENSPIYISHVTPYGVAWEHGELRKGDQLLSVNGVSVENEYLETAVRLLKQAQGMVKLVVQYSPQDLIEMENHFDQ
;
A
#
# COMPACT_ATOMS: atom_id res chain seq x y z
N ALA A 1 -2.54 -12.54 13.30
CA ALA A 1 -1.97 -11.23 12.94
C ALA A 1 -3.13 -10.27 12.82
N GLU A 2 -3.15 -9.21 13.60
CA GLU A 2 -4.13 -8.14 13.41
C GLU A 2 -3.87 -7.48 12.05
N SER A 3 -4.93 -7.17 11.31
CA SER A 3 -4.82 -6.45 10.05
C SER A 3 -4.50 -4.98 10.33
N PHE A 4 -3.63 -4.37 9.54
CA PHE A 4 -3.37 -2.93 9.62
C PHE A 4 -4.52 -2.07 9.06
N GLY A 5 -5.59 -2.69 8.53
CA GLY A 5 -6.79 -1.97 8.08
C GLY A 5 -6.64 -1.30 6.71
N PHE A 6 -5.80 -1.84 5.83
CA PHE A 6 -5.67 -1.39 4.44
C PHE A 6 -5.36 -2.56 3.51
N HIS A 7 -5.63 -2.38 2.22
CA HIS A 7 -5.31 -3.31 1.15
C HIS A 7 -4.26 -2.72 0.21
N ILE A 8 -3.45 -3.58 -0.40
CA ILE A 8 -2.48 -3.20 -1.43
C ILE A 8 -2.76 -3.94 -2.74
N LYS A 9 -2.37 -3.35 -3.87
CA LYS A 9 -2.45 -3.95 -5.22
C LYS A 9 -1.32 -3.43 -6.13
N GLY A 10 -1.22 -3.98 -7.34
CA GLY A 10 -0.18 -3.65 -8.30
C GLY A 10 1.10 -4.45 -8.04
N GLY A 11 2.25 -3.86 -8.33
CA GLY A 11 3.53 -4.56 -8.26
C GLY A 11 4.10 -4.89 -9.63
N ARG A 12 5.36 -5.32 -9.63
CA ARG A 12 6.18 -5.54 -10.82
C ARG A 12 5.53 -6.47 -11.85
N GLU A 13 4.84 -7.51 -11.39
CA GLU A 13 4.15 -8.50 -12.23
C GLU A 13 3.04 -7.88 -13.08
N GLU A 14 2.48 -6.74 -12.66
CA GLU A 14 1.45 -5.98 -13.38
C GLU A 14 2.03 -4.74 -14.09
N ASN A 15 3.37 -4.61 -14.12
CA ASN A 15 4.08 -3.40 -14.59
C ASN A 15 3.55 -2.11 -13.94
N SER A 16 3.28 -2.16 -12.64
CA SER A 16 2.63 -1.10 -11.88
C SER A 16 3.32 -0.89 -10.54
N PRO A 17 3.36 0.34 -9.98
CA PRO A 17 3.72 0.53 -8.59
C PRO A 17 2.82 -0.25 -7.62
N ILE A 18 3.25 -0.39 -6.37
CA ILE A 18 2.42 -0.95 -5.32
C ILE A 18 1.61 0.19 -4.71
N TYR A 19 0.29 0.08 -4.72
CA TYR A 19 -0.61 1.12 -4.22
C TYR A 19 -1.42 0.66 -3.02
N ILE A 20 -1.78 1.61 -2.16
CA ILE A 20 -2.89 1.45 -1.21
C ILE A 20 -4.20 1.53 -1.98
N SER A 21 -4.92 0.42 -2.08
CA SER A 21 -6.16 0.35 -2.86
C SER A 21 -7.42 0.63 -2.06
N HIS A 22 -7.35 0.40 -0.76
CA HIS A 22 -8.46 0.58 0.15
C HIS A 22 -7.95 0.79 1.56
N VAL A 23 -8.60 1.69 2.29
CA VAL A 23 -8.41 1.86 3.73
C VAL A 23 -9.73 1.51 4.39
N THR A 24 -9.72 0.50 5.25
CA THR A 24 -10.91 -0.05 5.90
C THR A 24 -11.46 0.97 6.89
N PRO A 25 -12.73 1.42 6.75
CA PRO A 25 -13.36 2.30 7.72
C PRO A 25 -13.27 1.74 9.13
N TYR A 26 -12.91 2.59 10.10
CA TYR A 26 -12.72 2.22 11.51
C TYR A 26 -11.61 1.18 11.77
N GLY A 27 -10.75 0.88 10.78
CA GLY A 27 -9.54 0.09 10.97
C GLY A 27 -8.35 0.94 11.45
N VAL A 28 -7.26 0.29 11.86
CA VAL A 28 -6.07 0.96 12.42
C VAL A 28 -5.52 2.07 11.51
N ALA A 29 -5.35 1.81 10.21
CA ALA A 29 -4.89 2.83 9.27
C ALA A 29 -5.89 3.98 9.06
N TRP A 30 -7.19 3.70 9.15
CA TRP A 30 -8.23 4.74 9.08
C TRP A 30 -8.18 5.65 10.31
N GLU A 31 -8.11 5.06 11.51
CA GLU A 31 -8.05 5.82 12.76
C GLU A 31 -6.76 6.65 12.86
N HIS A 32 -5.66 6.16 12.29
CA HIS A 32 -4.42 6.94 12.17
C HIS A 32 -4.56 8.12 11.19
N GLY A 33 -5.38 7.98 10.14
CA GLY A 33 -5.81 9.08 9.26
C GLY A 33 -4.77 9.59 8.25
N GLU A 34 -3.58 9.00 8.20
CA GLU A 34 -2.50 9.43 7.29
C GLU A 34 -2.47 8.66 5.96
N LEU A 35 -3.08 7.48 5.92
CA LEU A 35 -3.10 6.61 4.75
C LEU A 35 -4.40 6.79 3.96
N ARG A 36 -4.32 6.77 2.63
CA ARG A 36 -5.48 6.91 1.75
C ARG A 36 -5.37 6.04 0.50
N LYS A 37 -6.52 5.80 -0.14
CA LYS A 37 -6.58 5.17 -1.47
C LYS A 37 -5.75 5.99 -2.47
N GLY A 38 -4.94 5.31 -3.26
CA GLY A 38 -4.07 5.92 -4.28
C GLY A 38 -2.68 6.31 -3.79
N ASP A 39 -2.37 6.16 -2.50
CA ASP A 39 -0.99 6.30 -2.03
C ASP A 39 -0.11 5.22 -2.67
N GLN A 40 0.99 5.62 -3.30
CA GLN A 40 2.04 4.70 -3.72
C GLN A 40 2.88 4.31 -2.51
N LEU A 41 3.07 3.01 -2.29
CA LEU A 41 3.93 2.47 -1.26
C LEU A 41 5.38 2.45 -1.74
N LEU A 42 6.24 3.22 -1.06
CA LEU A 42 7.66 3.32 -1.38
C LEU A 42 8.51 2.40 -0.51
N SER A 43 8.16 2.26 0.78
CA SER A 43 8.90 1.34 1.67
C SER A 43 8.04 0.81 2.82
N VAL A 44 8.44 -0.37 3.32
CA VAL A 44 7.90 -1.01 4.54
C VAL A 44 9.05 -1.24 5.51
N ASN A 45 8.95 -0.68 6.71
CA ASN A 45 9.97 -0.77 7.77
C ASN A 45 11.39 -0.41 7.29
N GLY A 46 11.49 0.57 6.38
CA GLY A 46 12.76 1.05 5.81
C GLY A 46 13.30 0.21 4.65
N VAL A 47 12.62 -0.87 4.24
CA VAL A 47 12.97 -1.64 3.04
C VAL A 47 12.15 -1.08 1.87
N SER A 48 12.82 -0.59 0.82
CA SER A 48 12.15 -0.13 -0.39
C SER A 48 11.39 -1.27 -1.06
N VAL A 49 10.21 -0.95 -1.58
CA VAL A 49 9.36 -1.87 -2.37
C VAL A 49 9.07 -1.30 -3.76
N GLU A 50 9.83 -0.28 -4.17
CA GLU A 50 9.73 0.28 -5.51
C GLU A 50 10.21 -0.75 -6.54
N ASN A 51 9.41 -0.99 -7.58
CA ASN A 51 9.66 -2.01 -8.62
C ASN A 51 9.75 -3.46 -8.08
N GLU A 52 9.23 -3.72 -6.88
CA GLU A 52 9.14 -5.07 -6.32
C GLU A 52 7.81 -5.75 -6.69
N TYR A 53 7.78 -7.07 -6.52
CA TYR A 53 6.55 -7.85 -6.62
C TYR A 53 5.61 -7.53 -5.46
N LEU A 54 4.29 -7.64 -5.66
CA LEU A 54 3.31 -7.43 -4.59
C LEU A 54 3.59 -8.33 -3.37
N GLU A 55 3.98 -9.57 -3.65
CA GLU A 55 4.30 -10.57 -2.62
C GLU A 55 5.44 -10.10 -1.68
N THR A 56 6.44 -9.37 -2.20
CA THR A 56 7.52 -8.81 -1.38
C THR A 56 6.96 -7.86 -0.31
N ALA A 57 6.08 -6.94 -0.71
CA ALA A 57 5.44 -6.02 0.22
C ALA A 57 4.52 -6.75 1.22
N VAL A 58 3.72 -7.72 0.75
CA VAL A 58 2.86 -8.56 1.61
C VAL A 58 3.70 -9.28 2.67
N ARG A 59 4.84 -9.84 2.29
CA ARG A 59 5.75 -10.54 3.21
C ARG A 59 6.29 -9.59 4.28
N LEU A 60 6.77 -8.40 3.89
CA LEU A 60 7.28 -7.40 4.83
C LEU A 60 6.20 -6.92 5.81
N LEU A 61 4.98 -6.69 5.33
CA LEU A 61 3.83 -6.34 6.17
C LEU A 61 3.49 -7.46 7.17
N LYS A 62 3.48 -8.72 6.73
CA LYS A 62 3.21 -9.88 7.61
C LYS A 62 4.30 -10.11 8.67
N GLN A 63 5.53 -9.70 8.41
CA GLN A 63 6.65 -9.80 9.35
C GLN A 63 6.63 -8.70 10.42
N ALA A 64 5.89 -7.61 10.20
CA ALA A 64 5.74 -6.55 11.19
C ALA A 64 5.01 -7.06 12.44
N GLN A 65 5.51 -6.68 13.62
CA GLN A 65 4.95 -7.06 14.91
C GLN A 65 4.43 -5.82 15.64
N GLY A 66 3.11 -5.65 15.67
CA GLY A 66 2.43 -4.57 16.40
C GLY A 66 2.52 -3.18 15.76
N MET A 67 3.61 -2.86 15.06
CA MET A 67 3.80 -1.58 14.37
C MET A 67 4.41 -1.80 12.99
N VAL A 68 3.96 -1.01 12.02
CA VAL A 68 4.57 -0.92 10.69
C VAL A 68 4.87 0.54 10.37
N LYS A 69 6.07 0.82 9.87
CA LYS A 69 6.45 2.14 9.35
C LYS A 69 6.37 2.10 7.83
N LEU A 70 5.54 2.95 7.27
CA LEU A 70 5.39 3.08 5.81
C LEU A 70 6.03 4.39 5.37
N VAL A 71 6.56 4.40 4.15
CA VAL A 71 6.80 5.63 3.40
C VAL A 71 5.90 5.56 2.18
N VAL A 72 5.05 6.56 2.02
CA VAL A 72 4.09 6.66 0.94
C VAL A 72 4.21 7.99 0.22
N GLN A 73 3.76 8.02 -1.03
CA GLN A 73 3.62 9.23 -1.82
C GLN A 73 2.21 9.30 -2.38
N TYR A 74 1.61 10.49 -2.31
CA TYR A 74 0.31 10.76 -2.92
C TYR A 74 0.48 11.68 -4.13
N SER A 75 -0.10 11.28 -5.25
CA SER A 75 -0.30 12.12 -6.43
C SER A 75 -1.69 11.84 -7.00
N PRO A 76 -2.46 12.87 -7.39
CA PRO A 76 -3.73 12.67 -8.08
C PRO A 76 -3.59 11.86 -9.39
N GLN A 77 -2.43 11.95 -10.05
CA GLN A 77 -2.17 11.20 -11.29
C GLN A 77 -2.07 9.70 -11.00
N ASP A 78 -1.31 9.32 -9.98
CA ASP A 78 -1.12 7.93 -9.55
C ASP A 78 -2.46 7.28 -9.15
N LEU A 79 -3.35 8.03 -8.49
CA LEU A 79 -4.70 7.56 -8.18
C LEU A 79 -5.49 7.25 -9.46
N ILE A 80 -5.49 8.16 -10.43
CA ILE A 80 -6.20 7.98 -11.72
C ILE A 80 -5.63 6.78 -12.47
N GLU A 81 -4.30 6.64 -12.51
CA GLU A 81 -3.64 5.51 -13.15
C GLU A 81 -3.99 4.18 -12.48
N MET A 82 -3.95 4.13 -11.15
CA MET A 82 -4.36 2.95 -10.38
C MET A 82 -5.83 2.59 -10.67
N GLU A 83 -6.74 3.55 -10.65
CA GLU A 83 -8.17 3.29 -10.89
C GLU A 83 -8.41 2.81 -12.33
N ASN A 84 -7.77 3.42 -13.32
CA ASN A 84 -7.85 2.99 -14.71
C ASN A 84 -7.30 1.59 -14.94
N HIS A 85 -6.27 1.18 -14.18
CA HIS A 85 -5.67 -0.13 -14.34
C HIS A 85 -6.47 -1.23 -13.63
N PHE A 86 -6.96 -0.97 -12.42
CA PHE A 86 -7.45 -2.02 -11.52
C PHE A 86 -8.95 -1.97 -11.17
N ASP A 87 -9.61 -0.82 -11.36
CA ASP A 87 -10.99 -0.61 -10.92
C ASP A 87 -11.98 -0.44 -12.10
N GLN A 88 -11.54 -0.68 -13.35
CA GLN A 88 -12.39 -0.68 -14.55
C GLN A 88 -13.25 -1.93 -14.72
#